data_AF-A0A1H6B4C7-F1
#
_entry.id   AF-A0A1H6B4C7-F1
#
_cell.length_a   1.000
_cell.length_b   1.000
_cell.length_c   1.000
_cell.angle_alpha   90.00
_cell.angle_beta   90.00
_cell.angle_gamma   90.00
#
_symmetry.space_group_name_H-M   'P 1'
#
loop_
_entity.id
_entity.type
_entity.pdbx_description
1 polymer ?
#
loop_
_entity_poly.entity_id
_entity_poly.type
_entity_poly.pdbx_seq_one_letter_code
_entity_poly.pdbx_strand_id
1 'polypeptide(L)'
;MRTKTLVGPLLAALLLTSCSGAEPGTIAQAKGTVNIDIHAWVGYEAQAAVLAYLLKNELGYKVNTRPVKEDQSWRDFQSGKVDVIVESWGHNDLKKEFIEDKKVALSAGLTGNKGVIGWYVPEWMAKKYPDITDYRNLNKYASLFRTDKTGNAGQVLDGDPTFVTNDEALVKNLGLNYKVVYSGSEAALIKAAQNATRNRTPLLMYFYEPQWLFTKVRLVKVALPAYAVGCDADPAKVACDYPPYLLDKIVSRRFAETGGPAYELVRNFTWTNDDQNTVASSMINDKLTAEAAAKRWVAENKIVWKDWIPR
;
A
#
# COMPACT_ATOMS: atom_id res chain seq x y z
N MET A 1 -61.67 -24.81 -71.81
CA MET A 1 -60.80 -25.82 -71.19
C MET A 1 -60.84 -25.63 -69.68
N ARG A 2 -61.01 -26.73 -68.96
CA ARG A 2 -61.18 -26.82 -67.51
C ARG A 2 -59.84 -26.66 -66.79
N THR A 3 -59.83 -25.99 -65.65
CA THR A 3 -58.97 -26.35 -64.51
C THR A 3 -59.74 -26.08 -63.22
N LYS A 4 -60.09 -27.16 -62.52
CA LYS A 4 -60.60 -27.17 -61.15
C LYS A 4 -59.40 -27.36 -60.23
N THR A 5 -59.33 -26.63 -59.13
CA THR A 5 -58.44 -26.98 -58.00
C THR A 5 -59.25 -26.99 -56.72
N LEU A 6 -59.16 -28.11 -56.01
CA LEU A 6 -59.93 -28.48 -54.83
C LEU A 6 -59.53 -27.66 -53.59
N VAL A 7 -60.53 -27.34 -52.77
CA VAL A 7 -60.39 -26.88 -51.38
C VAL A 7 -60.51 -28.12 -50.49
N GLY A 8 -59.53 -28.35 -49.60
CA GLY A 8 -59.60 -29.33 -48.51
C GLY A 8 -59.14 -28.67 -47.20
N PRO A 9 -59.83 -28.87 -46.07
CA PRO A 9 -59.47 -28.22 -44.81
C PRO A 9 -58.44 -29.06 -44.07
N LEU A 10 -57.34 -28.44 -43.62
CA LEU A 10 -56.41 -29.06 -42.67
C LEU A 10 -56.70 -28.50 -41.27
N LEU A 11 -57.11 -29.40 -40.36
CA LEU A 11 -57.21 -29.16 -38.92
C LEU A 11 -55.84 -28.74 -38.36
N ALA A 12 -55.77 -27.59 -37.69
CA ALA A 12 -54.64 -27.21 -36.86
C ALA A 12 -54.91 -27.65 -35.41
N ALA A 13 -54.11 -28.60 -34.92
CA ALA A 13 -54.11 -29.01 -33.52
C ALA A 13 -53.33 -27.99 -32.67
N LEU A 14 -53.98 -27.42 -31.64
CA LEU A 14 -53.33 -26.63 -30.60
C LEU A 14 -52.52 -27.57 -29.68
N LEU A 15 -51.21 -27.34 -29.59
CA LEU A 15 -50.37 -27.82 -28.49
C LEU A 15 -50.11 -26.64 -27.54
N LEU A 16 -50.73 -26.67 -26.36
CA LEU A 16 -50.46 -25.77 -25.24
C LEU A 16 -49.22 -26.28 -24.50
N THR A 17 -48.06 -25.70 -24.76
CA THR A 17 -46.86 -25.86 -23.94
C THR A 17 -46.83 -24.79 -22.84
N SER A 18 -46.98 -25.22 -21.59
CA SER A 18 -46.85 -24.34 -20.42
C SER A 18 -45.37 -24.03 -20.16
N CYS A 19 -44.92 -22.84 -20.55
CA CYS A 19 -43.64 -22.31 -20.07
C CYS A 19 -43.83 -21.76 -18.65
N SER A 20 -43.43 -22.53 -17.63
CA SER A 20 -43.11 -21.96 -16.32
C SER A 20 -41.83 -21.13 -16.48
N GLY A 21 -41.98 -19.80 -16.52
CA GLY A 21 -40.87 -18.86 -16.57
C GLY A 21 -40.15 -18.81 -15.23
N ALA A 22 -39.03 -19.52 -15.12
CA ALA A 22 -37.98 -19.12 -14.20
C ALA A 22 -37.20 -17.99 -14.90
N GLU A 23 -37.27 -16.78 -14.37
CA GLU A 23 -36.45 -15.66 -14.83
C GLU A 23 -34.97 -16.04 -14.65
N PRO A 24 -34.14 -16.00 -15.70
CA PRO A 24 -32.70 -16.10 -15.54
C PRO A 24 -32.25 -14.89 -14.71
N GLY A 25 -31.73 -15.15 -13.51
CA GLY A 25 -31.08 -14.12 -12.70
C GLY A 25 -30.06 -13.38 -13.55
N THR A 26 -30.29 -12.08 -13.76
CA THR A 26 -29.38 -11.20 -14.47
C THR A 26 -28.09 -11.19 -13.66
N ILE A 27 -27.05 -11.88 -14.14
CA ILE A 27 -25.70 -11.64 -13.66
C ILE A 27 -25.41 -10.19 -14.02
N ALA A 28 -25.42 -9.29 -13.03
CA ALA A 28 -25.12 -7.89 -13.24
C ALA A 28 -23.81 -7.80 -14.04
N GLN A 29 -23.89 -7.27 -15.26
CA GLN A 29 -22.72 -7.09 -16.10
C GLN A 29 -21.79 -6.12 -15.37
N ALA A 30 -20.57 -6.57 -15.05
CA ALA A 30 -19.63 -5.78 -14.28
C ALA A 30 -19.47 -4.39 -14.93
N LYS A 31 -19.60 -3.32 -14.12
CA LYS A 31 -19.58 -1.92 -14.59
C LYS A 31 -18.22 -1.46 -15.17
N GLY A 32 -17.23 -2.35 -15.14
CA GLY A 32 -15.87 -2.14 -15.60
C GLY A 32 -14.88 -2.98 -14.80
N THR A 33 -13.59 -2.80 -15.10
CA THR A 33 -12.48 -3.39 -14.36
C THR A 33 -11.57 -2.28 -13.85
N VAL A 34 -11.16 -2.36 -12.59
CA VAL A 34 -10.15 -1.48 -11.99
C VAL A 34 -8.89 -2.30 -11.72
N ASN A 35 -7.73 -1.84 -12.17
CA ASN A 35 -6.45 -2.49 -11.93
C ASN A 35 -5.69 -1.77 -10.81
N ILE A 36 -5.43 -2.47 -9.71
CA ILE A 36 -4.70 -1.96 -8.54
C ILE A 36 -3.42 -2.78 -8.39
N ASP A 37 -2.27 -2.15 -8.58
CA ASP A 37 -1.00 -2.82 -8.24
C ASP A 37 -0.87 -2.89 -6.71
N ILE A 38 -0.25 -3.95 -6.20
CA ILE A 38 -0.05 -4.23 -4.77
C ILE A 38 1.43 -4.11 -4.44
N HIS A 39 1.78 -3.18 -3.56
CA HIS A 39 3.15 -2.98 -3.11
C HIS A 39 3.47 -3.81 -1.87
N ALA A 40 4.76 -4.09 -1.65
CA ALA A 40 5.23 -5.14 -0.74
C ALA A 40 5.27 -4.74 0.75
N TRP A 41 4.35 -3.87 1.18
CA TRP A 41 4.11 -3.57 2.60
C TRP A 41 2.65 -3.76 2.98
N VAL A 42 2.42 -4.37 4.14
CA VAL A 42 1.09 -4.78 4.59
C VAL A 42 0.12 -3.60 4.74
N GLY A 43 0.63 -2.42 5.03
CA GLY A 43 -0.14 -1.18 5.07
C GLY A 43 -0.84 -0.89 3.73
N TYR A 44 -0.11 -1.03 2.64
CA TYR A 44 -0.63 -0.90 1.28
C TYR A 44 -1.66 -1.98 0.98
N GLU A 45 -1.34 -3.24 1.31
CA GLU A 45 -2.24 -4.37 1.06
C GLU A 45 -3.57 -4.18 1.77
N ALA A 46 -3.56 -3.66 3.01
CA ALA A 46 -4.75 -3.34 3.78
C ALA A 46 -5.61 -2.26 3.09
N GLN A 47 -5.00 -1.17 2.61
CA GLN A 47 -5.71 -0.13 1.85
C GLN A 47 -6.34 -0.69 0.57
N ALA A 48 -5.53 -1.38 -0.23
CA ALA A 48 -5.96 -1.95 -1.49
C ALA A 48 -7.09 -2.97 -1.29
N ALA A 49 -7.05 -3.75 -0.20
CA ALA A 49 -8.08 -4.72 0.14
C ALA A 49 -9.44 -4.05 0.44
N VAL A 50 -9.45 -2.99 1.26
CA VAL A 50 -10.69 -2.26 1.59
C VAL A 50 -11.27 -1.59 0.34
N LEU A 51 -10.43 -0.89 -0.43
CA LEU A 51 -10.86 -0.25 -1.67
C LEU A 51 -11.40 -1.29 -2.67
N ALA A 52 -10.70 -2.40 -2.87
CA ALA A 52 -11.14 -3.48 -3.75
C ALA A 52 -12.45 -4.11 -3.27
N TYR A 53 -12.63 -4.27 -1.96
CA TYR A 53 -13.87 -4.82 -1.39
C TYR A 53 -15.06 -3.90 -1.69
N LEU A 54 -14.93 -2.59 -1.47
CA LEU A 54 -15.99 -1.62 -1.75
C LEU A 54 -16.31 -1.53 -3.25
N LEU A 55 -15.28 -1.50 -4.12
CA LEU A 55 -15.46 -1.52 -5.58
C LEU A 55 -16.25 -2.74 -6.04
N LYS A 56 -15.95 -3.93 -5.51
CA LYS A 56 -16.64 -5.18 -5.87
C LYS A 56 -18.06 -5.25 -5.31
N ASN A 57 -18.21 -5.02 -4.01
CA ASN A 57 -19.44 -5.37 -3.29
C ASN A 57 -20.46 -4.23 -3.22
N GLU A 58 -20.02 -2.97 -3.25
CA GLU A 58 -20.93 -1.81 -3.20
C GLU A 58 -21.17 -1.21 -4.59
N LEU A 59 -20.19 -1.30 -5.50
CA LEU A 59 -20.28 -0.69 -6.83
C LEU A 59 -20.37 -1.68 -8.00
N GLY A 60 -20.10 -2.97 -7.79
CA GLY A 60 -20.22 -4.01 -8.83
C GLY A 60 -19.10 -4.00 -9.89
N TYR A 61 -17.91 -3.47 -9.57
CA TYR A 61 -16.74 -3.50 -10.45
C TYR A 61 -15.94 -4.80 -10.28
N LYS A 62 -15.29 -5.24 -11.35
CA LYS A 62 -14.19 -6.21 -11.23
C LYS A 62 -12.94 -5.48 -10.77
N VAL A 63 -12.14 -6.10 -9.90
CA VAL A 63 -10.85 -5.55 -9.49
C VAL A 63 -9.77 -6.59 -9.74
N ASN A 64 -8.79 -6.22 -10.55
CA ASN A 64 -7.59 -7.00 -10.77
C ASN A 64 -6.49 -6.45 -9.88
N THR A 65 -5.77 -7.35 -9.20
CA THR A 65 -4.63 -6.99 -8.36
C THR A 65 -3.39 -7.71 -8.83
N ARG A 66 -2.24 -7.04 -8.76
CA ARG A 66 -0.96 -7.63 -9.15
C ARG A 66 0.17 -7.13 -8.24
N PRO A 67 1.02 -8.02 -7.71
CA PRO A 67 2.19 -7.59 -6.95
C PRO A 67 3.19 -6.92 -7.88
N VAL A 68 3.50 -5.65 -7.61
CA VAL A 68 4.41 -4.82 -8.42
C VAL A 68 5.21 -3.90 -7.49
N LYS A 69 6.43 -3.56 -7.89
CA LYS A 69 7.24 -2.56 -7.19
C LYS A 69 6.71 -1.15 -7.46
N GLU A 70 6.77 -0.27 -6.47
CA GLU A 70 6.18 1.07 -6.56
C GLU A 70 6.66 1.85 -7.81
N ASP A 71 7.97 1.87 -8.05
CA ASP A 71 8.57 2.56 -9.20
C ASP A 71 8.08 2.01 -10.55
N GLN A 72 7.82 0.70 -10.63
CA GLN A 72 7.26 0.06 -11.80
C GLN A 72 5.77 0.38 -11.98
N SER A 73 5.00 0.51 -10.90
CA SER A 73 3.60 0.94 -11.00
C SER A 73 3.47 2.32 -11.64
N TRP A 74 4.35 3.27 -11.31
CA TRP A 74 4.38 4.58 -11.96
C TRP A 74 4.61 4.47 -13.48
N ARG A 75 5.56 3.63 -13.91
CA ARG A 75 5.81 3.38 -15.34
C ARG A 75 4.63 2.71 -16.04
N ASP A 76 3.95 1.81 -15.34
CA ASP A 76 2.84 1.03 -15.88
C ASP A 76 1.60 1.89 -16.22
N PHE A 77 1.47 3.11 -15.67
CA PHE A 77 0.44 4.07 -16.09
C PHE A 77 0.45 4.34 -17.59
N GLN A 78 1.64 4.47 -18.21
CA GLN A 78 1.75 4.72 -19.65
C GLN A 78 1.17 3.59 -20.50
N SER A 79 1.29 2.36 -20.01
CA SER A 79 0.79 1.15 -20.68
C SER A 79 -0.64 0.78 -20.32
N GLY A 80 -1.26 1.51 -19.38
CA GLY A 80 -2.62 1.25 -18.89
C GLY A 80 -2.77 -0.07 -18.12
N LYS A 81 -1.68 -0.66 -17.63
CA LYS A 81 -1.67 -1.89 -16.83
C LYS A 81 -2.14 -1.67 -15.39
N VAL A 82 -2.03 -0.44 -14.89
CA VAL A 82 -2.48 -0.03 -13.57
C VAL A 82 -3.33 1.22 -13.69
N ASP A 83 -4.38 1.28 -12.87
CA ASP A 83 -5.28 2.42 -12.80
C ASP A 83 -5.06 3.23 -11.52
N VAL A 84 -4.66 2.57 -10.42
CA VAL A 84 -4.55 3.19 -9.09
C VAL A 84 -3.31 2.68 -8.35
N ILE A 85 -2.53 3.62 -7.81
CA ILE A 85 -1.61 3.45 -6.68
C ILE A 85 -2.32 4.05 -5.46
N VAL A 86 -2.62 3.23 -4.45
CA VAL A 86 -3.49 3.65 -3.32
C VAL A 86 -2.73 4.39 -2.22
N GLU A 87 -1.42 4.21 -2.16
CA GLU A 87 -0.54 4.78 -1.14
C GLU A 87 0.82 5.06 -1.78
N SER A 88 1.15 6.33 -2.02
CA SER A 88 2.47 6.73 -2.47
C SER A 88 3.23 7.51 -1.40
N TRP A 89 4.49 7.13 -1.19
CA TRP A 89 5.39 7.72 -0.20
C TRP A 89 6.23 8.84 -0.82
N GLY A 90 5.60 9.98 -1.10
CA GLY A 90 6.32 11.11 -1.69
C GLY A 90 6.57 10.93 -3.19
N HIS A 91 7.83 10.70 -3.60
CA HIS A 91 8.28 10.59 -5.00
C HIS A 91 8.05 11.84 -5.86
N ASN A 92 8.66 12.97 -5.47
CA ASN A 92 8.54 14.24 -6.21
C ASN A 92 9.10 14.14 -7.65
N ASP A 93 10.13 13.32 -7.85
CA ASP A 93 10.71 13.00 -9.15
C ASP A 93 9.71 12.24 -10.05
N LEU A 94 9.04 11.20 -9.52
CA LEU A 94 8.03 10.46 -10.29
C LEU A 94 6.77 11.31 -10.54
N LYS A 95 6.37 12.14 -9.57
CA LYS A 95 5.26 13.11 -9.76
C LYS A 95 5.60 14.06 -10.90
N LYS A 96 6.80 14.64 -10.89
CA LYS A 96 7.26 15.50 -11.97
C LYS A 96 7.22 14.77 -13.33
N GLU A 97 7.81 13.59 -13.40
CA GLU A 97 7.89 12.84 -14.65
C GLU A 97 6.51 12.42 -15.18
N PHE A 98 5.66 11.78 -14.36
CA PHE A 98 4.44 11.14 -14.82
C PHE A 98 3.19 12.03 -14.80
N ILE A 99 3.15 13.03 -13.90
CA ILE A 99 2.00 13.95 -13.77
C ILE A 99 2.24 15.23 -14.58
N GLU A 100 3.40 15.89 -14.41
CA GLU A 100 3.66 17.19 -15.05
C GLU A 100 4.14 17.05 -16.49
N ASP A 101 5.19 16.24 -16.69
CA ASP A 101 5.90 16.17 -17.96
C ASP A 101 5.17 15.23 -18.94
N LYS A 102 4.95 13.96 -18.56
CA LYS A 102 4.27 12.96 -19.39
C LYS A 102 2.75 13.06 -19.36
N LYS A 103 2.17 13.64 -18.30
CA LYS A 103 0.72 13.83 -18.13
C LYS A 103 -0.09 12.53 -18.22
N VAL A 104 0.47 11.38 -17.85
CA VAL A 104 -0.23 10.08 -17.87
C VAL A 104 -0.85 9.70 -16.54
N ALA A 105 -0.49 10.41 -15.46
CA ALA A 105 -1.01 10.21 -14.11
C ALA A 105 -1.55 11.52 -13.54
N LEU A 106 -2.33 11.41 -12.46
CA LEU A 106 -2.90 12.52 -11.71
C LEU A 106 -2.91 12.15 -10.22
N SER A 107 -2.76 13.14 -9.34
CA SER A 107 -3.06 12.94 -7.92
C SER A 107 -4.58 12.83 -7.73
N ALA A 108 -5.02 11.81 -6.99
CA ALA A 108 -6.39 11.64 -6.53
C ALA A 108 -6.57 12.11 -5.07
N GLY A 109 -5.63 12.92 -4.56
CA GLY A 109 -5.66 13.50 -3.23
C GLY A 109 -5.07 12.60 -2.14
N LEU A 110 -5.02 13.15 -0.92
CA LEU A 110 -4.43 12.49 0.23
C LEU A 110 -5.23 11.25 0.64
N THR A 111 -4.54 10.17 0.99
CA THR A 111 -5.13 8.97 1.59
C THR A 111 -5.59 9.24 3.03
N GLY A 112 -5.00 10.23 3.70
CA GLY A 112 -5.30 10.57 5.11
C GLY A 112 -4.28 10.00 6.09
N ASN A 113 -3.52 8.98 5.67
CA ASN A 113 -2.38 8.47 6.43
C ASN A 113 -1.26 9.52 6.55
N LYS A 114 -0.66 9.54 7.73
CA LYS A 114 0.52 10.34 8.03
C LYS A 114 1.69 9.40 8.22
N GLY A 115 2.59 9.40 7.25
CA GLY A 115 3.76 8.55 7.22
C GLY A 115 4.93 9.16 8.00
N VAL A 116 5.63 8.32 8.75
CA VAL A 116 6.91 8.67 9.40
C VAL A 116 7.88 7.55 9.09
N ILE A 117 9.04 7.90 8.54
CA ILE A 117 10.15 6.97 8.35
C ILE A 117 11.27 7.33 9.35
N GLY A 118 12.04 6.35 9.79
CA GLY A 118 13.27 6.63 10.52
C GLY A 118 13.97 5.40 11.04
N TRP A 119 14.97 5.62 11.88
CA TRP A 119 15.71 4.55 12.53
C TRP A 119 15.14 4.25 13.89
N TYR A 120 15.13 2.97 14.24
CA TYR A 120 14.55 2.48 15.48
C TYR A 120 15.47 1.47 16.16
N VAL A 121 15.43 1.48 17.49
CA VAL A 121 16.00 0.44 18.36
C VAL A 121 14.89 -0.17 19.21
N PRO A 122 15.00 -1.44 19.62
CA PRO A 122 14.09 -2.01 20.62
C PRO A 122 14.12 -1.25 21.94
N GLU A 123 12.98 -1.13 22.63
CA GLU A 123 12.88 -0.40 23.91
C GLU A 123 13.89 -0.87 24.97
N TRP A 124 14.20 -2.17 25.02
CA TRP A 124 15.19 -2.69 25.98
C TRP A 124 16.59 -2.09 25.75
N MET A 125 16.95 -1.74 24.49
CA MET A 125 18.21 -1.08 24.19
C MET A 125 18.19 0.35 24.71
N ALA A 126 17.13 1.11 24.45
CA ALA A 126 16.98 2.48 24.95
C ALA A 126 17.01 2.51 26.49
N LYS A 127 16.45 1.51 27.17
CA LYS A 127 16.53 1.39 28.64
C LYS A 127 17.94 1.06 29.13
N LYS A 128 18.68 0.21 28.41
CA LYS A 128 20.04 -0.22 28.80
C LYS A 128 21.13 0.79 28.42
N TYR A 129 20.94 1.50 27.30
CA TYR A 129 21.84 2.48 26.72
C TYR A 129 21.05 3.79 26.53
N PRO A 130 20.86 4.60 27.57
CA PRO A 130 19.92 5.73 27.56
C PRO A 130 20.19 6.81 26.50
N ASP A 131 21.42 6.92 26.01
CA ASP A 131 21.87 7.89 25.01
C ASP A 131 21.92 7.31 23.58
N ILE A 132 21.51 6.05 23.36
CA ILE A 132 21.58 5.37 22.05
C ILE A 132 20.59 5.94 21.02
N THR A 133 19.55 6.64 21.47
CA THR A 133 18.52 7.24 20.61
C THR A 133 18.94 8.61 20.06
N ASP A 134 20.17 9.06 20.32
CA ASP A 134 20.76 10.23 19.69
C ASP A 134 21.77 9.76 18.65
N TYR A 135 21.58 10.14 17.39
CA TYR A 135 22.43 9.68 16.29
C TYR A 135 23.93 9.95 16.53
N ARG A 136 24.25 11.02 17.27
CA ARG A 136 25.63 11.44 17.60
C ARG A 136 26.35 10.39 18.44
N ASN A 137 25.61 9.58 19.19
CA ASN A 137 26.16 8.54 20.06
C ASN A 137 26.22 7.17 19.40
N LEU A 138 25.68 6.96 18.19
CA LEU A 138 25.62 5.63 17.58
C LEU A 138 27.02 5.00 17.42
N ASN A 139 28.05 5.79 17.07
CA ASN A 139 29.41 5.27 16.92
C ASN A 139 29.99 4.65 18.20
N LYS A 140 29.57 5.10 19.38
CA LYS A 140 29.91 4.48 20.68
C LYS A 140 29.42 3.03 20.77
N TYR A 141 28.35 2.71 20.06
CA TYR A 141 27.65 1.43 20.10
C TYR A 141 27.83 0.57 18.84
N ALA A 142 28.57 1.05 17.83
CA ALA A 142 28.74 0.36 16.54
C ALA A 142 29.16 -1.11 16.68
N SER A 143 30.01 -1.43 17.66
CA SER A 143 30.47 -2.79 17.93
C SER A 143 29.34 -3.77 18.32
N LEU A 144 28.26 -3.28 18.93
CA LEU A 144 27.09 -4.08 19.29
C LEU A 144 26.30 -4.56 18.08
N PHE A 145 26.39 -3.84 16.96
CA PHE A 145 25.61 -4.10 15.75
C PHE A 145 26.42 -4.77 14.65
N ARG A 146 27.64 -5.25 14.94
CA ARG A 146 28.48 -5.92 13.96
C ARG A 146 27.85 -7.22 13.47
N THR A 147 28.03 -7.48 12.19
CA THR A 147 27.64 -8.71 11.52
C THR A 147 28.73 -9.10 10.52
N ASP A 148 28.73 -10.35 10.05
CA ASP A 148 29.69 -10.81 9.04
C ASP A 148 29.65 -9.95 7.76
N LYS A 149 28.48 -9.39 7.44
CA LYS A 149 28.28 -8.49 6.28
C LYS A 149 28.90 -7.10 6.46
N THR A 150 29.13 -6.68 7.70
CA THR A 150 29.55 -5.31 8.02
C THR A 150 31.00 -5.23 8.51
N GLY A 151 31.57 -6.35 8.97
CA GLY A 151 32.94 -6.43 9.46
C GLY A 151 33.11 -5.63 10.75
N ASN A 152 33.96 -4.60 10.72
CA ASN A 152 34.23 -3.77 11.91
C ASN A 152 33.20 -2.65 12.14
N ALA A 153 32.34 -2.37 11.16
CA ALA A 153 31.27 -1.39 11.25
C ALA A 153 30.01 -2.01 11.87
N GLY A 154 29.15 -1.20 12.47
CA GLY A 154 27.81 -1.62 12.89
C GLY A 154 26.86 -1.80 11.70
N GLN A 155 25.75 -2.49 11.90
CA GLN A 155 24.69 -2.64 10.91
C GLN A 155 23.52 -1.70 11.19
N VAL A 156 23.08 -0.98 10.14
CA VAL A 156 21.71 -0.47 10.03
C VAL A 156 20.96 -1.47 9.15
N LEU A 157 19.95 -2.15 9.69
CA LEU A 157 19.16 -3.10 8.92
C LEU A 157 18.06 -2.35 8.16
N ASP A 158 18.05 -2.43 6.83
CA ASP A 158 17.08 -1.78 5.96
C ASP A 158 16.14 -2.82 5.30
N GLY A 159 15.08 -2.36 4.65
CA GLY A 159 14.03 -3.16 4.00
C GLY A 159 14.43 -3.66 2.61
N ASP A 160 13.46 -3.63 1.70
CA ASP A 160 13.73 -3.81 0.26
C ASP A 160 14.44 -2.55 -0.27
N PRO A 161 15.50 -2.66 -1.08
CA PRO A 161 16.23 -1.50 -1.61
C PRO A 161 15.41 -0.60 -2.53
N THR A 162 14.18 -1.00 -2.90
CA THR A 162 13.25 -0.17 -3.66
C THR A 162 12.28 0.64 -2.80
N PHE A 163 12.32 0.49 -1.47
CA PHE A 163 11.59 1.37 -0.56
C PHE A 163 12.23 2.77 -0.54
N VAL A 164 11.44 3.76 -0.12
CA VAL A 164 11.92 5.12 0.08
C VAL A 164 12.92 5.13 1.23
N THR A 165 14.21 5.27 0.92
CA THR A 165 15.28 5.30 1.93
C THR A 165 16.40 6.24 1.51
N ASN A 166 17.03 6.88 2.49
CA ASN A 166 18.23 7.71 2.37
C ASN A 166 19.37 7.17 3.25
N ASP A 167 19.25 5.92 3.74
CA ASP A 167 20.06 5.43 4.86
C ASP A 167 21.55 5.33 4.54
N GLU A 168 21.93 5.02 3.30
CA GLU A 168 23.35 5.02 2.90
C GLU A 168 23.95 6.43 2.91
N ALA A 169 23.21 7.42 2.41
CA ALA A 169 23.61 8.81 2.43
C ALA A 169 23.69 9.33 3.88
N LEU A 170 22.72 8.98 4.73
CA LEU A 170 22.73 9.31 6.15
C LEU A 170 23.94 8.73 6.88
N VAL A 171 24.21 7.43 6.73
CA VAL A 171 25.37 6.78 7.34
C VAL A 171 26.67 7.48 6.92
N LYS A 172 26.83 7.76 5.62
CA LYS A 172 28.01 8.42 5.08
C LYS A 172 28.15 9.87 5.58
N ASN A 173 27.11 10.68 5.40
CA ASN A 173 27.16 12.13 5.60
C ASN A 173 27.13 12.51 7.10
N LEU A 174 26.63 11.62 7.97
CA LEU A 174 26.71 11.77 9.43
C LEU A 174 28.00 11.19 10.02
N GLY A 175 28.90 10.64 9.20
CA GLY A 175 30.19 10.10 9.66
C GLY A 175 30.04 8.87 10.57
N LEU A 176 29.03 8.03 10.32
CA LEU A 176 28.73 6.87 11.15
C LEU A 176 29.58 5.67 10.73
N ASN A 177 30.17 4.97 11.70
CA ASN A 177 30.87 3.70 11.51
C ASN A 177 29.87 2.54 11.40
N TYR A 178 28.99 2.65 10.41
CA TYR A 178 27.92 1.72 10.13
C TYR A 178 27.90 1.39 8.63
N LYS A 179 27.21 0.30 8.29
CA LYS A 179 26.85 -0.04 6.92
C LYS A 179 25.37 -0.41 6.88
N VAL A 180 24.70 0.02 5.82
CA VAL A 180 23.33 -0.40 5.53
C VAL A 180 23.35 -1.82 4.99
N VAL A 181 22.47 -2.66 5.53
CA VAL A 181 22.27 -4.03 5.06
C VAL A 181 20.78 -4.22 4.78
N TYR A 182 20.44 -4.38 3.51
CA TYR A 182 19.08 -4.64 3.09
C TYR A 182 18.67 -6.08 3.43
N SER A 183 17.57 -6.18 4.17
CA SER A 183 16.89 -7.45 4.50
C SER A 183 16.01 -7.96 3.35
N GLY A 184 15.66 -7.07 2.41
CA GLY A 184 14.91 -7.39 1.20
C GLY A 184 13.39 -7.40 1.35
N SER A 185 12.82 -7.16 2.55
CA SER A 185 11.36 -7.09 2.73
C SER A 185 10.93 -6.48 4.08
N GLU A 186 9.71 -5.95 4.13
CA GLU A 186 9.04 -5.55 5.38
C GLU A 186 8.94 -6.73 6.36
N ALA A 187 8.58 -7.92 5.87
CA ALA A 187 8.44 -9.12 6.71
C ALA A 187 9.75 -9.49 7.42
N ALA A 188 10.90 -9.30 6.77
CA ALA A 188 12.21 -9.54 7.37
C ALA A 188 12.54 -8.50 8.46
N LEU A 189 12.23 -7.23 8.23
CA LEU A 189 12.34 -6.17 9.25
C LEU A 189 11.47 -6.45 10.47
N ILE A 190 10.19 -6.82 10.27
CA ILE A 190 9.25 -7.18 11.33
C ILE A 190 9.81 -8.35 12.16
N LYS A 191 10.29 -9.41 11.50
CA LYS A 191 10.87 -10.58 12.16
C LYS A 191 12.13 -10.20 12.96
N ALA A 192 12.98 -9.33 12.42
CA ALA A 192 14.17 -8.83 13.11
C ALA A 192 13.78 -8.07 14.40
N ALA A 193 12.85 -7.12 14.31
CA ALA A 193 12.35 -6.36 15.46
C ALA A 193 11.77 -7.26 16.57
N GLN A 194 10.95 -8.23 16.18
CA GLN A 194 10.37 -9.20 17.11
C GLN A 194 11.45 -10.07 17.78
N ASN A 195 12.41 -10.59 17.01
CA ASN A 195 13.52 -11.39 17.54
C ASN A 195 14.40 -10.58 18.48
N ALA A 196 14.77 -9.37 18.08
CA ALA A 196 15.57 -8.46 18.87
C ALA A 196 14.90 -8.09 20.19
N THR A 197 13.58 -7.94 20.18
CA THR A 197 12.80 -7.66 21.38
C THR A 197 12.71 -8.88 22.30
N ARG A 198 12.37 -10.05 21.76
CA ARG A 198 12.23 -11.30 22.54
C ARG A 198 13.56 -11.76 23.14
N ASN A 199 14.61 -11.77 22.33
CA ASN A 199 15.92 -12.35 22.69
C ASN A 199 16.90 -11.31 23.22
N ARG A 200 16.51 -10.04 23.30
CA ARG A 200 17.37 -8.91 23.70
C ARG A 200 18.68 -8.85 22.90
N THR A 201 18.60 -9.11 21.59
CA THR A 201 19.75 -8.99 20.67
C THR A 201 19.79 -7.61 20.03
N PRO A 202 20.95 -6.93 19.94
CA PRO A 202 21.04 -5.58 19.36
C PRO A 202 20.41 -5.47 17.97
N LEU A 203 19.67 -4.39 17.74
CA LEU A 203 19.08 -4.06 16.44
C LEU A 203 18.96 -2.54 16.29
N LEU A 204 19.53 -2.02 15.20
CA LEU A 204 19.28 -0.69 14.68
C LEU A 204 18.71 -0.92 13.28
N MET A 205 17.51 -0.41 13.03
CA MET A 205 16.80 -0.68 11.78
C MET A 205 16.08 0.53 11.23
N TYR A 206 16.00 0.61 9.91
CA TYR A 206 14.98 1.36 9.19
C TYR A 206 13.60 0.81 9.53
N PHE A 207 12.64 1.69 9.77
CA PHE A 207 11.23 1.33 9.82
C PHE A 207 10.33 2.55 9.62
N TYR A 208 9.02 2.34 9.65
CA TYR A 208 8.05 3.41 9.40
C TYR A 208 6.71 3.18 10.09
N GLU A 209 5.95 4.26 10.22
CA GLU A 209 4.55 4.34 10.65
C GLU A 209 3.70 4.92 9.52
N PRO A 210 2.41 4.54 9.36
CA PRO A 210 1.65 3.59 10.17
C PRO A 210 2.09 2.13 10.02
N GLN A 211 2.15 1.43 11.16
CA GLN A 211 2.53 0.03 11.19
C GLN A 211 1.98 -0.72 12.41
N TRP A 212 1.28 -1.84 12.18
CA TRP A 212 0.63 -2.64 13.23
C TRP A 212 1.63 -3.15 14.28
N LEU A 213 2.88 -3.36 13.89
CA LEU A 213 3.92 -3.92 14.76
C LEU A 213 4.12 -3.11 16.03
N PHE A 214 3.97 -1.78 15.99
CA PHE A 214 4.15 -0.92 17.16
C PHE A 214 3.16 -1.21 18.30
N THR A 215 2.04 -1.89 18.00
CA THR A 215 1.08 -2.36 19.02
C THR A 215 1.58 -3.58 19.80
N LYS A 216 2.55 -4.33 19.27
CA LYS A 216 3.09 -5.57 19.85
C LYS A 216 4.54 -5.44 20.30
N VAL A 217 5.30 -4.59 19.61
CA VAL A 217 6.73 -4.38 19.84
C VAL A 217 6.98 -2.89 20.07
N ARG A 218 7.49 -2.55 21.25
CA ARG A 218 7.92 -1.18 21.55
C ARG A 218 9.28 -0.94 20.92
N LEU A 219 9.29 -0.16 19.86
CA LEU A 219 10.48 0.38 19.22
C LEU A 219 10.60 1.87 19.58
N VAL A 220 11.81 2.36 19.73
CA VAL A 220 12.11 3.75 20.06
C VAL A 220 12.86 4.37 18.89
N LYS A 221 12.33 5.46 18.35
CA LYS A 221 12.93 6.18 17.23
C LYS A 221 14.24 6.82 17.67
N VAL A 222 15.26 6.71 16.85
CA VAL A 222 16.52 7.45 16.96
C VAL A 222 16.28 8.85 16.39
N ALA A 223 16.65 9.87 17.16
CA ALA A 223 16.67 11.25 16.72
C ALA A 223 17.84 11.45 15.77
N LEU A 224 17.55 11.55 14.47
CA LEU A 224 18.45 12.04 13.43
C LEU A 224 18.40 13.58 13.39
N PRO A 225 19.30 14.29 12.68
CA PRO A 225 19.19 15.74 12.52
C PRO A 225 17.82 16.11 11.95
N ALA A 226 17.12 17.07 12.53
CA ALA A 226 15.73 17.37 12.12
C ALA A 226 15.62 17.68 10.61
N TYR A 227 14.55 17.21 9.99
CA TYR A 227 14.24 17.53 8.60
C TYR A 227 14.03 19.05 8.43
N ALA A 228 14.68 19.61 7.42
CA ALA A 228 14.39 20.95 6.90
C ALA A 228 13.99 20.82 5.43
N VAL A 229 13.06 21.66 4.97
CA VAL A 229 12.55 21.61 3.59
C VAL A 229 13.70 21.64 2.58
N GLY A 230 13.73 20.65 1.70
CA GLY A 230 14.75 20.52 0.64
C GLY A 230 16.05 19.85 1.08
N CYS A 231 16.17 19.41 2.34
CA CYS A 231 17.33 18.65 2.79
C CYS A 231 17.51 17.30 2.06
N ASP A 232 16.42 16.76 1.51
CA ASP A 232 16.35 15.54 0.71
C ASP A 232 16.34 15.79 -0.81
N ALA A 233 16.56 17.03 -1.27
CA ALA A 233 16.51 17.37 -2.69
C ALA A 233 17.67 16.78 -3.52
N ASP A 234 18.82 16.52 -2.87
CA ASP A 234 19.97 15.82 -3.47
C ASP A 234 20.20 14.52 -2.67
N PRO A 235 19.81 13.35 -3.22
CA PRO A 235 19.95 12.06 -2.54
C PRO A 235 21.37 11.77 -2.04
N ALA A 236 22.41 12.29 -2.70
CA ALA A 236 23.79 12.06 -2.28
C ALA A 236 24.22 12.92 -1.07
N LYS A 237 23.50 14.01 -0.79
CA LYS A 237 23.82 14.98 0.27
C LYS A 237 22.92 14.90 1.49
N VAL A 238 21.95 13.98 1.51
CA VAL A 238 21.02 13.84 2.64
C VAL A 238 21.78 13.61 3.94
N ALA A 239 21.51 14.46 4.93
CA ALA A 239 22.11 14.42 6.26
C ALA A 239 21.09 14.79 7.36
N CYS A 240 19.80 14.59 7.09
CA CYS A 240 18.71 14.86 8.01
C CYS A 240 17.69 13.70 8.01
N ASP A 241 16.90 13.65 9.07
CA ASP A 241 15.76 12.77 9.24
C ASP A 241 14.78 12.89 8.07
N TYR A 242 13.91 11.90 7.96
CA TYR A 242 12.90 11.86 6.92
C TYR A 242 11.84 12.96 7.13
N PRO A 243 11.26 13.53 6.06
CA PRO A 243 10.12 14.42 6.19
C PRO A 243 8.90 13.68 6.77
N PRO A 244 7.95 14.40 7.39
CA PRO A 244 6.62 13.86 7.57
C PRO A 244 5.99 13.62 6.20
N TYR A 245 5.49 12.42 5.94
CA TYR A 245 4.83 12.09 4.69
C TYR A 245 3.32 12.27 4.82
N LEU A 246 2.74 13.01 3.88
CA LEU A 246 1.30 12.95 3.63
C LEU A 246 1.09 12.02 2.45
N LEU A 247 0.61 10.81 2.73
CA LEU A 247 0.46 9.79 1.70
C LEU A 247 -0.70 10.16 0.78
N ASP A 248 -0.49 10.00 -0.52
CA ASP A 248 -1.49 10.29 -1.54
C ASP A 248 -1.76 9.12 -2.46
N LYS A 249 -2.94 9.20 -3.09
CA LYS A 249 -3.36 8.26 -4.14
C LYS A 249 -2.97 8.84 -5.48
N ILE A 250 -2.42 8.01 -6.34
CA ILE A 250 -2.09 8.39 -7.71
C ILE A 250 -2.88 7.51 -8.66
N VAL A 251 -3.50 8.12 -9.67
CA VAL A 251 -4.30 7.40 -10.65
C VAL A 251 -3.81 7.67 -12.07
N SER A 252 -4.09 6.75 -12.98
CA SER A 252 -3.90 7.03 -14.40
C SER A 252 -4.86 8.13 -14.85
N ARG A 253 -4.42 8.99 -15.78
CA ARG A 253 -5.29 10.01 -16.39
C ARG A 253 -6.52 9.38 -17.03
N ARG A 254 -6.33 8.27 -17.74
CA ARG A 254 -7.42 7.49 -18.34
C ARG A 254 -8.46 7.10 -17.30
N PHE A 255 -8.03 6.54 -16.15
CA PHE A 255 -8.96 6.14 -15.09
C PHE A 255 -9.69 7.33 -14.48
N ALA A 256 -9.03 8.48 -14.32
CA ALA A 256 -9.69 9.70 -13.86
C ALA A 256 -10.79 10.19 -14.83
N GLU A 257 -10.56 10.04 -16.14
CA GLU A 257 -11.50 10.48 -17.18
C GLU A 257 -12.65 9.49 -17.41
N THR A 258 -12.37 8.18 -17.32
CA THR A 258 -13.33 7.13 -17.71
C THR A 258 -13.80 6.23 -16.57
N GLY A 259 -13.22 6.36 -15.37
CA GLY A 259 -13.49 5.47 -14.23
C GLY A 259 -14.86 5.67 -13.59
N GLY A 260 -15.51 6.82 -13.81
CA GLY A 260 -16.84 7.13 -13.30
C GLY A 260 -16.93 6.91 -11.78
N PRO A 261 -17.96 6.20 -11.28
CA PRO A 261 -18.11 5.91 -9.85
C PRO A 261 -16.90 5.23 -9.19
N ALA A 262 -16.16 4.39 -9.92
CA ALA A 262 -14.96 3.77 -9.36
C ALA A 262 -13.86 4.82 -9.06
N TYR A 263 -13.66 5.79 -9.96
CA TYR A 263 -12.71 6.86 -9.73
C TYR A 263 -13.15 7.77 -8.58
N GLU A 264 -14.44 8.08 -8.50
CA GLU A 264 -14.97 8.89 -7.40
C GLU A 264 -14.79 8.22 -6.04
N LEU A 265 -15.04 6.90 -5.92
CA LEU A 265 -14.72 6.14 -4.70
C LEU A 265 -13.23 6.23 -4.36
N VAL A 266 -12.35 6.03 -5.34
CA VAL A 266 -10.89 6.15 -5.13
C VAL A 266 -10.53 7.53 -4.64
N ARG A 267 -11.05 8.60 -5.25
CA ARG A 267 -10.79 9.98 -4.85
C ARG A 267 -11.31 10.29 -3.45
N ASN A 268 -12.50 9.79 -3.10
CA ASN A 268 -13.13 10.04 -1.82
C ASN A 268 -12.56 9.17 -0.69
N PHE A 269 -11.91 8.04 -1.02
CA PHE A 269 -11.30 7.14 -0.04
C PHE A 269 -10.31 7.92 0.82
N THR A 270 -10.57 7.98 2.13
CA THR A 270 -9.64 8.56 3.08
C THR A 270 -9.83 7.94 4.44
N TRP A 271 -8.75 7.61 5.12
CA TRP A 271 -8.82 6.96 6.43
C TRP A 271 -7.61 7.29 7.31
N THR A 272 -7.65 6.84 8.56
CA THR A 272 -6.61 7.12 9.55
C THR A 272 -5.51 6.07 9.56
N ASN A 273 -4.40 6.38 10.24
CA ASN A 273 -3.35 5.40 10.56
C ASN A 273 -3.90 4.21 11.36
N ASP A 274 -4.89 4.44 12.23
CA ASP A 274 -5.48 3.38 13.05
C ASP A 274 -6.37 2.44 12.23
N ASP A 275 -7.08 2.95 11.23
CA ASP A 275 -7.84 2.13 10.29
C ASP A 275 -6.93 1.18 9.52
N GLN A 276 -5.83 1.72 8.97
CA GLN A 276 -4.81 0.93 8.29
C GLN A 276 -4.21 -0.14 9.20
N ASN A 277 -3.79 0.24 10.40
CA ASN A 277 -3.19 -0.68 11.35
C ASN A 277 -4.17 -1.77 11.81
N THR A 278 -5.46 -1.45 11.92
CA THR A 278 -6.51 -2.41 12.28
C THR A 278 -6.65 -3.49 11.21
N VAL A 279 -6.80 -3.08 9.94
CA VAL A 279 -6.93 -4.04 8.82
C VAL A 279 -5.65 -4.86 8.65
N ALA A 280 -4.48 -4.20 8.65
CA ALA A 280 -3.19 -4.88 8.55
C ALA A 280 -2.99 -5.88 9.70
N SER A 281 -3.36 -5.51 10.94
CA SER A 281 -3.31 -6.42 12.08
C SER A 281 -4.23 -7.62 11.91
N SER A 282 -5.44 -7.45 11.38
CA SER A 282 -6.33 -8.59 11.09
C SER A 282 -5.77 -9.52 10.03
N MET A 283 -5.05 -9.00 9.03
CA MET A 283 -4.37 -9.83 8.04
C MET A 283 -3.22 -10.64 8.66
N ILE A 284 -2.41 -10.01 9.52
CA ILE A 284 -1.17 -10.63 10.02
C ILE A 284 -1.35 -11.41 11.32
N ASN A 285 -2.03 -10.82 12.30
CA ASN A 285 -2.19 -11.40 13.63
C ASN A 285 -3.39 -12.36 13.68
N ASP A 286 -4.52 -11.97 13.08
CA ASP A 286 -5.72 -12.83 13.03
C ASP A 286 -5.68 -13.81 11.85
N LYS A 287 -4.67 -13.68 10.96
CA LYS A 287 -4.45 -14.52 9.76
C LYS A 287 -5.63 -14.54 8.81
N LEU A 288 -6.40 -13.45 8.76
CA LEU A 288 -7.46 -13.29 7.78
C LEU A 288 -6.87 -13.06 6.40
N THR A 289 -7.55 -13.55 5.37
CA THR A 289 -7.24 -13.11 4.00
C THR A 289 -7.51 -11.61 3.88
N ALA A 290 -6.85 -10.95 2.93
CA ALA A 290 -7.06 -9.51 2.66
C ALA A 290 -8.55 -9.17 2.47
N GLU A 291 -9.28 -10.00 1.71
CA GLU A 291 -10.72 -9.84 1.50
C GLU A 291 -11.54 -10.02 2.79
N ALA A 292 -11.20 -11.00 3.63
CA ALA A 292 -11.91 -11.21 4.89
C ALA A 292 -11.64 -10.09 5.91
N ALA A 293 -10.41 -9.58 5.98
CA ALA A 293 -10.06 -8.44 6.81
C ALA A 293 -10.77 -7.16 6.33
N ALA A 294 -10.78 -6.91 5.03
CA ALA A 294 -11.52 -5.79 4.44
C ALA A 294 -13.03 -5.90 4.70
N LYS A 295 -13.63 -7.07 4.47
CA LYS A 295 -15.05 -7.33 4.75
C LYS A 295 -15.41 -7.00 6.20
N ARG A 296 -14.59 -7.46 7.14
CA ARG A 296 -14.79 -7.22 8.57
C ARG A 296 -14.74 -5.72 8.88
N TRP A 297 -13.68 -5.03 8.46
CA TRP A 297 -13.53 -3.60 8.72
C TRP A 297 -14.65 -2.79 8.06
N VAL A 298 -15.03 -3.10 6.81
CA VAL A 298 -16.14 -2.45 6.11
C VAL A 298 -17.47 -2.63 6.85
N ALA A 299 -17.77 -3.84 7.35
CA ALA A 299 -18.99 -4.07 8.11
C ALA A 299 -19.02 -3.28 9.43
N GLU A 300 -17.88 -3.18 10.12
CA GLU A 300 -17.75 -2.50 11.42
C GLU A 300 -17.68 -0.98 11.29
N ASN A 301 -17.23 -0.44 10.15
CA ASN A 301 -16.90 0.99 9.98
C ASN A 301 -17.77 1.70 8.94
N LYS A 302 -19.04 1.29 8.78
CA LYS A 302 -19.97 1.88 7.80
C LYS A 302 -20.08 3.41 7.87
N ILE A 303 -19.99 3.98 9.06
CA ILE A 303 -20.04 5.45 9.22
C ILE A 303 -18.85 6.16 8.56
N VAL A 304 -17.70 5.49 8.46
CA VAL A 304 -16.47 6.04 7.91
C VAL A 304 -16.54 6.07 6.38
N TRP A 305 -16.96 4.97 5.75
CA TRP A 305 -16.85 4.82 4.29
C TRP A 305 -18.12 5.10 3.49
N LYS A 306 -19.30 5.17 4.13
CA LYS A 306 -20.58 5.39 3.42
C LYS A 306 -20.55 6.62 2.52
N ASP A 307 -19.85 7.68 2.96
CA ASP A 307 -19.77 8.95 2.24
C ASP A 307 -18.69 8.94 1.15
N TRP A 308 -17.88 7.87 1.08
CA TRP A 308 -16.96 7.65 -0.03
C TRP A 308 -17.69 7.16 -1.28
N ILE A 309 -18.81 6.45 -1.11
CA ILE A 309 -19.60 5.88 -2.20
C ILE A 309 -20.31 7.01 -2.98
N PRO A 310 -20.10 7.10 -4.30
CA PRO A 310 -20.81 8.06 -5.16
C PRO A 310 -22.33 7.88 -5.08
N ARG A 311 -23.07 8.98 -5.12
CA ARG A 311 -24.54 8.98 -5.08
C ARG A 311 -25.13 8.88 -6.47
#